data_AF-A0A968IAE1-F1
#
_entry.id   AF-A0A968IAE1-F1
#
_cell.length_a   1.000
_cell.length_b   1.000
_cell.length_c   1.000
_cell.angle_alpha   90.00
_cell.angle_beta   90.00
_cell.angle_gamma   90.00
#
_symmetry.space_group_name_H-M   'P 1'
#
loop_
_entity.id
_entity.type
_entity.pdbx_description
1 polymer ?
#
loop_
_entity_poly.entity_id
_entity_poly.type
_entity_poly.pdbx_seq_one_letter_code
_entity_poly.pdbx_strand_id
1 'polypeptide(L)'
;MKAIALLLLVILPGTSMMALSTYYLFPEWTALTTSHKNFETLAKSPSATISQLFVAQSAENRHRINCFAEGVGVLLGMAIISIGIHGICTLPKTIKKRLISIILWVDA
;
A
#
# COMPACT_ATOMS: atom_id res chain seq x y z
N MET A 1 -14.01 24.93 -4.81
CA MET A 1 -12.59 24.68 -5.12
C MET A 1 -11.89 23.88 -4.03
N LYS A 2 -11.91 24.30 -2.75
CA LYS A 2 -11.20 23.57 -1.65
C LYS A 2 -11.50 22.06 -1.56
N ALA A 3 -12.77 21.67 -1.64
CA ALA A 3 -13.14 20.26 -1.56
C ALA A 3 -12.69 19.44 -2.80
N ILE A 4 -12.78 20.03 -4.00
CA ILE A 4 -12.26 19.43 -5.23
C ILE A 4 -10.73 19.31 -5.16
N ALA A 5 -10.04 20.31 -4.61
CA ALA A 5 -8.59 20.27 -4.41
C ALA A 5 -8.19 19.14 -3.44
N LEU A 6 -8.91 18.96 -2.33
CA LEU A 6 -8.67 17.83 -1.41
C LEU A 6 -8.92 16.48 -2.10
N LEU A 7 -9.95 16.38 -2.93
CA LEU A 7 -10.25 15.16 -3.66
C LEU A 7 -9.15 14.82 -4.69
N LEU A 8 -8.75 15.80 -5.51
CA LEU A 8 -7.80 15.59 -6.62
C LEU A 8 -6.34 15.55 -6.18
N LEU A 9 -5.95 16.32 -5.15
CA LEU A 9 -4.54 16.47 -4.76
C LEU A 9 -4.16 15.66 -3.51
N VAL A 10 -5.13 15.11 -2.79
CA VAL A 10 -4.86 14.34 -1.57
C VAL A 10 -5.48 12.95 -1.65
N ILE A 11 -6.81 12.86 -1.78
CA ILE A 11 -7.52 11.57 -1.74
C ILE A 11 -7.16 10.70 -2.94
N LEU A 12 -7.17 11.26 -4.15
CA LEU A 12 -6.88 10.51 -5.35
C LEU A 12 -5.43 9.99 -5.38
N PRO A 13 -4.38 10.82 -5.14
CA PRO A 13 -3.01 10.32 -5.03
C PRO A 13 -2.81 9.30 -3.90
N GLY A 14 -3.42 9.53 -2.73
CA GLY A 14 -3.36 8.58 -1.61
C GLY A 14 -4.00 7.23 -1.94
N THR A 15 -5.15 7.24 -2.63
CA THR A 15 -5.83 6.04 -3.12
C THR A 15 -4.98 5.32 -4.17
N SER A 16 -4.40 6.05 -5.12
CA SER A 16 -3.52 5.47 -6.14
C SER A 16 -2.29 4.81 -5.51
N MET A 17 -1.64 5.48 -4.56
CA MET A 17 -0.49 4.91 -3.83
C MET A 17 -0.89 3.65 -3.07
N MET A 18 -1.98 3.69 -2.30
CA MET A 18 -2.49 2.55 -1.56
C MET A 18 -2.81 1.38 -2.48
N ALA A 19 -3.49 1.64 -3.61
CA ALA A 19 -3.90 0.61 -4.56
C ALA A 19 -2.70 -0.05 -5.24
N LEU A 20 -1.72 0.75 -5.70
CA LEU A 20 -0.49 0.23 -6.31
C LEU A 20 0.30 -0.62 -5.33
N SER A 21 0.50 -0.14 -4.10
CA SER A 21 1.23 -0.93 -3.11
C SER A 21 0.49 -2.19 -2.69
N THR A 22 -0.83 -2.13 -2.55
CA THR A 22 -1.64 -3.32 -2.28
C THR A 22 -1.51 -4.34 -3.42
N TYR A 23 -1.50 -3.87 -4.68
CA TYR A 23 -1.36 -4.73 -5.85
C TYR A 23 -0.04 -5.49 -5.87
N TYR A 24 1.07 -4.85 -5.52
CA TYR A 24 2.40 -5.49 -5.48
C TYR A 24 2.67 -6.28 -4.19
N LEU A 25 2.01 -5.93 -3.08
CA LEU A 25 2.18 -6.60 -1.79
C LEU A 25 1.82 -8.10 -1.85
N PHE A 26 0.71 -8.47 -2.50
CA PHE A 26 0.26 -9.86 -2.53
C PHE A 26 1.20 -10.81 -3.32
N PRO A 27 1.66 -10.46 -4.52
CA PRO A 27 2.68 -11.24 -5.23
C PRO A 27 3.98 -11.37 -4.43
N GLU A 28 4.49 -10.27 -3.86
CA GLU A 28 5.71 -10.31 -3.05
C GLU A 28 5.55 -11.18 -1.80
N TRP A 29 4.38 -11.14 -1.15
CA TRP A 29 4.09 -11.97 0.01
C TRP A 29 4.09 -13.47 -0.35
N THR A 30 3.56 -13.80 -1.52
CA THR A 30 3.57 -15.16 -2.05
C THR A 30 4.98 -15.63 -2.36
N ALA A 31 5.77 -14.79 -3.03
CA ALA A 31 7.18 -15.07 -3.33
C ALA A 31 8.03 -15.22 -2.06
N LEU A 32 7.80 -14.36 -1.06
CA LEU A 32 8.41 -14.45 0.26
C LEU A 32 8.10 -15.80 0.92
N THR A 33 6.83 -16.20 0.93
CA THR A 33 6.40 -17.46 1.54
C THR A 33 7.10 -18.67 0.90
N THR A 34 7.22 -18.67 -0.43
CA THR A 34 7.95 -19.71 -1.16
C THR A 34 9.45 -19.68 -0.85
N SER A 35 10.08 -18.51 -0.87
CA SER A 35 11.51 -18.37 -0.58
C SER A 35 11.85 -18.79 0.86
N HIS A 36 10.98 -18.46 1.81
CA HIS A 36 11.13 -18.84 3.22
C HIS A 36 11.04 -20.36 3.39
N LYS A 37 10.05 -21.03 2.76
CA LYS A 37 9.95 -22.50 2.77
C LYS A 37 11.19 -23.18 2.17
N ASN A 38 11.75 -22.62 1.10
CA ASN A 38 12.97 -23.13 0.48
C ASN A 38 14.16 -23.01 1.44
N PHE A 39 14.31 -21.87 2.12
CA PHE A 39 15.32 -21.68 3.14
C PHE A 39 15.15 -22.67 4.29
N GLU A 40 13.94 -22.84 4.84
CA GLU A 40 13.69 -23.80 5.91
C GLU A 40 14.02 -25.25 5.51
N THR A 41 13.69 -25.64 4.28
CA THR A 41 13.98 -26.98 3.76
C THR A 41 15.48 -27.19 3.64
N LEU A 42 16.22 -26.21 3.12
CA LEU A 42 17.69 -26.26 3.05
C LEU A 42 18.32 -26.28 4.44
N ALA A 43 17.84 -25.46 5.37
CA ALA A 43 18.35 -25.39 6.75
C ALA A 43 18.20 -26.71 7.51
N LYS A 44 17.17 -27.50 7.19
CA LYS A 44 16.93 -28.84 7.76
C LYS A 44 17.68 -29.95 7.02
N SER A 45 18.28 -29.67 5.86
CA SER A 45 18.97 -30.67 5.06
C SER A 45 20.38 -30.92 5.63
N PRO A 46 20.73 -32.18 5.96
CA PRO A 46 22.07 -32.52 6.46
C PRO A 46 23.17 -32.35 5.42
N SER A 47 22.83 -32.21 4.13
CA SER A 47 23.76 -32.01 3.03
C SER A 47 23.87 -30.55 2.55
N ALA A 48 23.13 -29.63 3.18
CA ALA A 48 23.18 -28.22 2.77
C ALA A 48 24.53 -27.58 3.15
N THR A 49 25.14 -26.92 2.17
CA THR A 49 26.35 -26.13 2.40
C THR A 49 25.99 -24.75 2.95
N ILE A 50 26.92 -24.16 3.71
CA ILE A 50 26.78 -22.79 4.23
C ILE A 50 26.50 -21.79 3.10
N SER A 51 27.15 -21.95 1.94
CA SER A 51 26.92 -21.08 0.78
C SER A 51 25.48 -21.15 0.27
N GLN A 52 24.90 -22.35 0.17
CA GLN A 52 23.50 -22.52 -0.23
C GLN A 52 22.53 -21.85 0.76
N LEU A 53 22.81 -21.94 2.06
CA LEU A 53 22.01 -21.26 3.08
C LEU A 53 22.08 -19.75 2.96
N PHE A 54 23.28 -19.17 2.74
CA PHE A 54 23.43 -17.74 2.53
C PHE A 54 22.70 -17.22 1.29
N VAL A 55 22.77 -17.96 0.18
CA VAL A 55 22.05 -17.61 -1.05
C VAL A 55 20.54 -17.64 -0.81
N ALA A 56 20.02 -18.70 -0.20
CA ALA A 56 18.59 -18.83 0.10
C ALA A 56 18.10 -17.74 1.07
N GLN A 57 18.87 -17.43 2.11
CA GLN A 57 18.55 -16.36 3.06
C GLN A 57 18.55 -14.98 2.39
N SER A 58 19.49 -14.73 1.48
CA SER A 58 19.54 -13.47 0.72
C SER A 58 18.34 -13.31 -0.20
N ALA A 59 17.89 -14.40 -0.83
CA ALA A 59 16.69 -14.42 -1.66
C ALA A 59 15.43 -14.12 -0.83
N GLU A 60 15.28 -14.72 0.35
CA GLU A 60 14.16 -14.44 1.25
C GLU A 60 14.16 -12.98 1.71
N ASN A 61 15.30 -12.48 2.16
CA ASN A 61 15.42 -11.12 2.67
C ASN A 61 15.06 -10.05 1.63
N ARG A 62 15.33 -10.28 0.34
CA ARG A 62 14.87 -9.40 -0.74
C ARG A 62 13.35 -9.24 -0.71
N HIS A 63 12.61 -10.35 -0.67
CA HIS A 63 11.15 -10.33 -0.64
C HIS A 63 10.60 -9.75 0.68
N ARG A 64 11.28 -9.99 1.82
CA ARG A 64 10.90 -9.36 3.10
C ARG A 64 10.95 -7.83 3.03
N ILE A 65 12.02 -7.29 2.44
CA ILE A 65 12.20 -5.84 2.29
C ILE A 65 11.16 -5.27 1.31
N ASN A 66 10.89 -5.95 0.20
CA ASN A 66 9.85 -5.52 -0.74
C ASN A 66 8.47 -5.53 -0.10
N CYS A 67 8.06 -6.63 0.56
CA CYS A 67 6.80 -6.68 1.31
C CYS A 67 6.70 -5.58 2.36
N PHE A 68 7.80 -5.28 3.06
CA PHE A 68 7.83 -4.20 4.02
C PHE A 68 7.60 -2.84 3.35
N ALA A 69 8.30 -2.56 2.25
CA ALA A 69 8.15 -1.32 1.51
C ALA A 69 6.71 -1.13 0.99
N GLU A 70 6.12 -2.19 0.42
CA GLU A 70 4.72 -2.14 -0.03
C GLU A 70 3.74 -2.00 1.14
N GLY A 71 3.98 -2.69 2.25
CA GLY A 71 3.19 -2.54 3.47
C GLY A 71 3.20 -1.11 4.00
N VAL A 72 4.37 -0.46 4.02
CA VAL A 72 4.50 0.97 4.35
C VAL A 72 3.74 1.83 3.33
N GLY A 73 3.82 1.50 2.04
CA GLY A 73 3.10 2.22 0.99
C GLY A 73 1.58 2.18 1.16
N VAL A 74 1.02 1.02 1.51
CA VAL A 74 -0.41 0.86 1.84
C VAL A 74 -0.81 1.73 3.03
N LEU A 75 -0.05 1.66 4.14
CA LEU A 75 -0.33 2.42 5.35
C LEU A 75 -0.22 3.93 5.13
N LEU A 76 0.81 4.38 4.39
CA LEU A 76 1.00 5.79 4.07
C LEU A 76 -0.13 6.31 3.16
N GLY A 77 -0.51 5.54 2.14
CA GLY A 77 -1.66 5.87 1.29
C GLY A 77 -2.95 6.03 2.10
N MET A 78 -3.22 5.10 3.02
CA MET A 78 -4.35 5.16 3.95
C MET A 78 -4.32 6.40 4.86
N ALA A 79 -3.14 6.77 5.38
CA ALA A 79 -2.97 7.97 6.19
C ALA A 79 -3.30 9.24 5.38
N ILE A 80 -2.79 9.34 4.14
CA ILE A 80 -3.06 10.47 3.23
C ILE A 80 -4.55 10.58 2.91
N ILE A 81 -5.20 9.46 2.56
CA ILE A 81 -6.65 9.41 2.31
C ILE A 81 -7.42 9.91 3.54
N SER A 82 -7.03 9.45 4.73
CA SER A 82 -7.68 9.83 5.99
C SER A 82 -7.58 11.34 6.25
N ILE A 83 -6.42 11.95 5.98
CA ILE A 83 -6.21 13.40 6.06
C ILE A 83 -7.13 14.13 5.06
N GLY A 84 -7.21 13.65 3.82
CA GLY A 84 -8.07 14.24 2.79
C GLY A 84 -9.55 14.19 3.15
N ILE A 85 -10.03 13.04 3.61
CA ILE A 85 -11.42 12.85 4.08
C ILE A 85 -11.70 13.73 5.28
N HIS A 86 -10.80 13.75 6.27
CA HIS A 86 -10.93 14.62 7.44
C HIS A 86 -11.04 16.09 7.04
N GLY A 87 -10.20 16.55 6.10
CA GLY A 87 -10.26 17.90 5.55
C GLY A 87 -11.60 18.21 4.88
N ILE A 88 -12.19 17.27 4.13
CA ILE A 88 -13.53 17.46 3.54
C ILE A 88 -14.60 17.55 4.63
N CYS A 89 -14.49 16.74 5.68
CA CYS A 89 -15.45 16.71 6.78
C CYS A 89 -15.51 18.04 7.55
N THR A 90 -14.36 18.70 7.73
CA THR A 90 -14.25 19.99 8.45
C THR A 90 -14.59 21.22 7.61
N LEU A 91 -14.80 21.09 6.29
CA LEU A 91 -15.22 22.20 5.44
C LEU A 91 -16.64 22.70 5.76
N PRO A 92 -16.91 24.02 5.57
CA PRO A 92 -18.25 24.59 5.69
C PRO A 92 -19.30 23.87 4.83
N LYS A 93 -20.53 23.73 5.36
CA LYS A 93 -21.66 23.04 4.69
C LYS A 93 -21.97 23.58 3.29
N THR A 94 -21.81 24.87 3.06
CA THR A 94 -22.01 25.52 1.74
C THR A 94 -21.04 25.01 0.68
N ILE A 95 -19.77 24.78 1.05
CA ILE A 95 -18.75 24.24 0.14
C ILE A 95 -19.01 22.74 -0.10
N LYS A 96 -19.46 22.02 0.93
CA LYS A 96 -19.80 20.59 0.86
C LYS A 96 -21.01 20.33 -0.05
N LYS A 97 -22.09 21.11 0.06
CA LYS A 97 -23.25 21.03 -0.85
C LYS A 97 -22.88 21.26 -2.31
N ARG A 98 -22.02 22.26 -2.57
CA ARG A 98 -21.54 22.55 -3.93
C ARG A 98 -20.70 21.40 -4.51
N LEU A 99 -19.92 20.69 -3.70
CA LEU A 99 -19.21 19.49 -4.14
C LEU A 99 -20.18 18.38 -4.53
N ILE A 100 -21.19 18.10 -3.69
CA ILE A 100 -22.19 17.06 -3.94
C ILE A 100 -22.98 17.37 -5.23
N SER A 101 -23.36 18.62 -5.44
CA SER A 101 -24.03 19.06 -6.67
C SER A 101 -23.19 18.80 -7.92
N ILE A 102 -21.88 19.09 -7.87
CA ILE A 102 -20.95 18.82 -8.98
C ILE A 102 -20.77 17.32 -9.23
N ILE A 103 -20.68 16.51 -8.17
CA ILE A 103 -20.45 15.06 -8.30
C ILE A 103 -21.69 14.33 -8.79
N LEU A 104 -22.86 14.68 -8.25
CA LEU A 104 -24.12 13.98 -8.53
C LEU A 104 -24.89 14.60 -9.70
N TRP A 105 -24.42 15.72 -10.25
CA TRP A 105 -25.15 16.47 -11.29
C TRP A 105 -26.59 16.79 -10.84
N VAL A 106 -26.75 17.09 -9.55
CA VAL A 106 -28.02 17.44 -8.90
C VAL A 106 -27.92 18.89 -8.44
N ASP A 107 -28.84 19.74 -8.88
CA ASP A 107 -28.93 21.13 -8.42
C ASP A 107 -29.33 21.14 -6.93
N ALA A 108 -28.54 21.82 -6.09
CA ALA A 108 -28.66 21.82 -4.62
C ALA A 108 -29.04 23.18 -4.03
#